data_AF-A0A0D0CW21-F1
#
_entry.id   AF-A0A0D0CW21-F1
#
_cell.length_a   1.000
_cell.length_b   1.000
_cell.length_c   1.000
_cell.angle_alpha   90.00
_cell.angle_beta   90.00
_cell.angle_gamma   90.00
#
_symmetry.space_group_name_H-M   'P 1'
#
loop_
_entity.id
_entity.type
_entity.pdbx_description
1 polymer ?
#
loop_
_entity_poly.entity_id
_entity_poly.type
_entity_poly.pdbx_seq_one_letter_code
_entity_poly.pdbx_strand_id
1 'polypeptide(L)'
;MQQAHNHAKPSHALAIELGIPSLPSLVTCFLMEQLYPDSLLAPSSVHPFTSHMKNFNSAIAMFVALSDPSGIGSMHREHIQAVPSWQRGLAHYDCMFVSTDDTQEGMLGMEVAQVYCFFSFIHSDGQSFPCTLVHWFDCIVNECS
;
A
#
# COMPACT_ATOMS: atom_id res chain seq x y z
N MET A 1 7.59 10.30 -0.69
CA MET A 1 7.31 9.74 0.66
C MET A 1 7.79 10.75 1.71
N GLN A 2 6.91 11.39 2.49
CA GLN A 2 7.40 12.15 3.65
C GLN A 2 6.35 12.45 4.71
N GLN A 3 6.36 11.65 5.77
CA GLN A 3 6.70 12.02 7.15
C GLN A 3 6.83 10.68 7.88
N ALA A 4 8.05 10.24 8.16
CA ALA A 4 8.28 9.02 8.91
C ALA A 4 8.03 9.33 10.39
N HIS A 5 6.99 8.76 10.97
CA HIS A 5 6.90 8.72 12.42
C HIS A 5 7.76 7.52 12.86
N ASN A 6 8.86 7.85 13.54
CA ASN A 6 9.72 6.90 14.26
C ASN A 6 10.86 6.23 13.46
N HIS A 7 11.89 5.87 14.22
CA HIS A 7 12.97 4.98 13.81
C HIS A 7 12.43 3.64 13.29
N ALA A 8 13.20 2.95 12.47
CA ALA A 8 12.80 1.64 11.93
C ALA A 8 12.53 0.66 13.10
N LYS A 9 11.35 0.05 13.13
CA LYS A 9 10.92 -0.87 14.18
C LYS A 9 10.85 -2.30 13.64
N PRO A 10 11.05 -3.34 14.47
CA PRO A 10 10.82 -4.71 14.04
C PRO A 10 9.39 -4.89 13.49
N SER A 11 9.25 -5.75 12.48
CA SER A 11 7.96 -6.03 11.83
C SER A 11 6.83 -6.39 12.80
N HIS A 12 7.11 -7.22 13.81
CA HIS A 12 6.14 -7.61 14.82
C HIS A 12 5.68 -6.44 15.70
N ALA A 13 6.57 -5.49 15.98
CA ALA A 13 6.23 -4.32 16.79
C ALA A 13 5.30 -3.38 15.99
N LEU A 14 5.56 -3.22 14.69
CA LEU A 14 4.68 -2.47 13.80
C LEU A 14 3.31 -3.16 13.63
N ALA A 15 3.30 -4.49 13.53
CA ALA A 15 2.08 -5.29 13.47
C ALA A 15 1.16 -5.05 14.69
N ILE A 16 1.73 -5.01 15.89
CA ILE A 16 0.99 -4.69 17.12
C ILE A 16 0.48 -3.25 17.11
N GLU A 17 1.33 -2.29 16.73
CA GLU A 17 0.98 -0.86 16.69
C GLU A 17 -0.17 -0.58 15.73
N LEU A 18 -0.21 -1.28 14.59
CA LEU A 18 -1.27 -1.16 13.59
C LEU A 18 -2.52 -1.99 13.93
N GLY A 19 -2.43 -2.90 14.90
CA GLY A 19 -3.50 -3.87 15.18
C GLY A 19 -3.65 -4.96 14.11
N ILE A 20 -2.58 -5.24 13.35
CA ILE A 20 -2.56 -6.16 12.21
C ILE A 20 -1.52 -7.26 12.46
N PRO A 21 -1.85 -8.30 13.25
CA PRO A 21 -0.89 -9.33 13.65
C PRO A 21 -0.38 -10.17 12.47
N SER A 22 -1.12 -10.22 11.36
CA SER A 22 -0.74 -10.93 10.13
C SER A 22 0.26 -10.18 9.25
N LEU A 23 0.60 -8.92 9.56
CA LEU A 23 1.49 -8.10 8.73
C LEU A 23 2.83 -8.79 8.38
N PRO A 24 3.56 -9.43 9.32
CA PRO A 24 4.80 -10.14 8.99
C PRO A 24 4.60 -11.27 7.97
N SER A 25 3.48 -11.99 8.03
CA SER A 25 3.15 -13.06 7.09
C SER A 25 2.77 -12.51 5.71
N LEU A 26 2.04 -11.39 5.66
CA LEU A 26 1.70 -10.70 4.42
C LEU A 26 2.96 -10.19 3.70
N VAL A 27 3.91 -9.63 4.45
CA VAL A 27 5.20 -9.19 3.88
C VAL A 27 6.01 -10.38 3.34
N THR A 28 5.98 -11.52 4.03
CA THR A 28 6.59 -12.75 3.50
C THR A 28 5.94 -13.19 2.19
N CYS A 29 4.61 -13.21 2.10
CA CYS A 29 3.90 -13.60 0.87
C CYS A 29 4.24 -12.64 -0.28
N PHE A 30 4.19 -11.33 -0.03
CA PHE A 30 4.60 -10.30 -0.98
C PHE A 30 6.03 -10.54 -1.49
N LEU A 31 7.01 -10.80 -0.61
CA LEU A 31 8.38 -11.05 -1.04
C LEU A 31 8.52 -12.32 -1.88
N MET A 32 7.75 -13.37 -1.59
CA MET A 32 7.75 -14.58 -2.42
C MET A 32 7.23 -14.29 -3.83
N GLU A 33 6.13 -13.54 -3.95
CA GLU A 33 5.57 -13.14 -5.24
C GLU A 33 6.54 -12.26 -6.04
N GLN A 34 7.23 -11.32 -5.37
CA GLN A 34 8.18 -10.41 -6.03
C GLN A 34 9.49 -11.09 -6.46
N LEU A 35 10.04 -11.96 -5.63
CA LEU A 35 11.36 -12.56 -5.87
C LEU A 35 11.29 -13.90 -6.63
N TYR A 36 10.15 -14.58 -6.56
CA TYR A 36 9.96 -15.93 -7.10
C TYR A 36 8.60 -16.11 -7.79
N PRO A 37 8.30 -15.34 -8.85
CA PRO A 37 6.98 -15.36 -9.50
C PRO A 37 6.57 -16.73 -10.07
N ASP A 38 7.54 -17.57 -10.46
CA ASP A 38 7.29 -18.92 -11.01
C ASP A 38 7.32 -20.04 -9.95
N SER A 39 7.49 -19.70 -8.68
CA SER A 39 7.66 -20.70 -7.62
C SER A 39 6.33 -21.28 -7.16
N LEU A 40 6.26 -22.62 -7.13
CA LEU A 40 5.12 -23.38 -6.61
C LEU A 40 5.13 -23.51 -5.08
N LEU A 41 6.02 -22.79 -4.38
CA LEU A 41 6.11 -22.86 -2.93
C LEU A 41 4.83 -22.30 -2.30
N ALA A 42 4.15 -23.14 -1.51
CA ALA A 42 3.00 -22.70 -0.75
C ALA A 42 3.45 -21.66 0.30
N PRO A 43 2.78 -20.49 0.40
CA PRO A 43 3.16 -19.44 1.36
C PRO A 43 3.12 -19.91 2.83
N SER A 44 2.41 -21.01 3.13
CA SER A 44 2.30 -21.60 4.46
C SER A 44 3.58 -22.23 5.02
N SER A 45 4.61 -22.49 4.21
CA SER A 45 5.87 -23.08 4.67
C SER A 45 6.97 -22.06 5.00
N VAL A 46 6.69 -20.76 4.89
CA VAL A 46 7.71 -19.71 5.00
C VAL A 46 7.59 -18.98 6.33
N HIS A 47 8.74 -18.69 6.95
CA HIS A 47 8.77 -17.98 8.22
C HIS A 47 8.29 -16.52 8.04
N PRO A 48 7.58 -15.96 9.05
CA PRO A 48 7.15 -14.56 9.01
C PRO A 48 8.35 -13.61 8.91
N PHE A 49 8.18 -12.50 8.20
CA PHE A 49 9.22 -11.49 8.03
C PHE A 49 9.59 -10.86 9.38
N THR A 50 10.87 -10.82 9.73
CA THR A 50 11.34 -10.35 11.06
C THR A 50 12.13 -9.05 11.04
N SER A 51 12.45 -8.50 9.86
CA SER A 51 13.34 -7.34 9.75
C SER A 51 12.66 -6.03 10.17
N HIS A 52 13.47 -4.98 10.31
CA HIS A 52 12.98 -3.65 10.64
C HIS A 52 12.31 -2.95 9.46
N MET A 53 11.23 -2.23 9.75
CA MET A 53 10.45 -1.47 8.78
C MET A 53 10.28 -0.03 9.25
N LYS A 54 10.26 0.90 8.30
CA LYS A 54 9.93 2.31 8.52
C LYS A 54 8.48 2.52 8.15
N ASN A 55 7.69 3.14 9.02
CA ASN A 55 6.29 3.48 8.77
C ASN A 55 6.16 4.95 8.36
N PHE A 56 5.20 5.25 7.49
CA PHE A 56 4.86 6.58 7.02
C PHE A 56 3.35 6.80 7.14
N ASN A 57 2.96 7.96 7.63
CA ASN A 57 1.54 8.30 7.80
C ASN A 57 0.87 8.76 6.50
N SER A 58 1.66 8.95 5.43
CA SER A 58 1.14 9.39 4.15
C SER A 58 2.10 9.15 3.00
N ALA A 59 1.52 9.11 1.80
CA ALA A 59 2.20 9.11 0.51
C ALA A 59 1.70 10.27 -0.35
N ILE A 60 2.49 10.64 -1.35
CA ILE A 60 2.12 11.67 -2.33
C ILE A 60 2.08 10.99 -3.68
N ALA A 61 0.94 11.06 -4.35
CA ALA A 61 0.79 10.68 -5.75
C ALA A 61 0.89 11.94 -6.61
N MET A 62 1.56 11.82 -7.76
CA MET A 62 1.62 12.90 -8.73
C MET A 62 1.26 12.34 -10.10
N PHE A 63 0.32 12.98 -10.78
CA PHE A 63 -0.16 12.54 -12.09
C PHE A 63 -0.55 13.74 -12.94
N VAL A 64 -0.77 13.53 -14.23
CA VAL A 64 -1.25 14.57 -15.15
C VAL A 64 -2.66 14.20 -15.55
N ALA A 65 -3.66 15.01 -15.17
CA ALA A 65 -5.04 14.79 -15.62
C ALA A 65 -5.26 15.45 -16.99
N LEU A 66 -5.50 14.64 -18.03
CA LEU A 66 -5.75 15.12 -19.40
C LEU A 66 -7.03 15.96 -19.54
N SER A 67 -7.93 15.93 -18.55
CA SER A 67 -9.24 16.56 -18.56
C SER A 67 -9.28 17.97 -17.97
N ASP A 68 -8.19 18.47 -17.38
CA ASP A 68 -8.16 19.79 -16.75
C ASP A 68 -7.71 20.87 -17.76
N PRO A 69 -8.56 21.86 -18.13
CA PRO A 69 -8.18 22.91 -19.06
C PRO A 69 -7.14 23.91 -18.51
N SER A 70 -6.57 23.66 -17.32
CA SER A 70 -5.54 24.50 -16.69
C SER A 70 -4.15 24.39 -17.36
N GLY A 71 -4.06 24.62 -18.66
CA GLY A 71 -2.80 24.90 -19.38
C GLY A 71 -1.82 23.73 -19.58
N ILE A 72 -0.81 23.99 -20.42
CA ILE A 72 0.24 23.04 -20.81
C ILE A 72 0.99 22.55 -19.57
N GLY A 73 0.77 21.29 -19.18
CA GLY A 73 1.59 20.56 -18.19
C GLY A 73 1.15 20.66 -16.73
N SER A 74 -0.15 20.79 -16.41
CA SER A 74 -0.58 20.74 -15.00
C SER A 74 -0.40 19.34 -14.40
N MET A 75 0.63 19.22 -13.57
CA MET A 75 0.91 18.05 -12.74
C MET A 75 0.10 18.18 -11.45
N HIS A 76 -0.88 17.31 -11.28
CA HIS A 76 -1.67 17.19 -10.07
C HIS A 76 -0.87 16.47 -8.99
N ARG A 77 -1.09 16.87 -7.74
CA ARG A 77 -0.46 16.28 -6.57
C ARG A 77 -1.55 15.94 -5.56
N GLU A 78 -1.71 14.66 -5.28
CA GLU A 78 -2.63 14.16 -4.27
C GLU A 78 -1.87 13.66 -3.05
N HIS A 79 -2.41 13.94 -1.87
CA HIS A 79 -1.84 13.53 -0.59
C HIS A 79 -2.71 12.44 0.00
N ILE A 80 -2.20 11.21 0.02
CA ILE A 80 -2.92 10.03 0.52
C ILE A 80 -2.48 9.77 1.95
N GLN A 81 -3.43 9.68 2.87
CA GLN A 81 -3.21 9.59 4.30
C GLN A 81 -3.61 8.24 4.87
N ALA A 82 -2.77 7.73 5.77
CA ALA A 82 -3.04 6.55 6.57
C ALA A 82 -2.59 6.85 8.00
N VAL A 83 -3.48 7.48 8.77
CA VAL A 83 -3.19 8.03 10.09
C VAL A 83 -3.97 7.26 11.16
N PRO A 84 -3.31 6.44 11.99
CA PRO A 84 -3.98 5.63 13.01
C PRO A 84 -4.69 6.45 14.11
N SER A 85 -4.28 7.71 14.33
CA SER A 85 -4.98 8.64 15.22
C SER A 85 -4.91 10.05 14.65
N TRP A 86 -6.05 10.53 14.11
CA TRP A 86 -6.15 11.85 13.53
C TRP A 86 -6.72 12.85 14.54
N GLN A 87 -5.97 13.92 14.85
CA GLN A 87 -6.39 15.00 15.77
C GLN A 87 -6.86 14.53 17.16
N ARG A 88 -6.26 13.47 17.72
CA ARG A 88 -6.70 12.78 18.96
C ARG A 88 -8.10 12.13 18.84
N GLY A 89 -8.59 11.97 17.63
CA GLY A 89 -9.83 11.27 17.29
C GLY A 89 -9.56 9.91 16.67
N LEU A 90 -10.54 9.47 15.88
CA LEU A 90 -10.52 8.20 15.17
C LEU A 90 -9.41 8.15 14.11
N ALA A 91 -9.08 6.93 13.70
CA ALA A 91 -8.17 6.73 12.59
C ALA A 91 -8.75 7.32 11.28
N HIS A 92 -7.87 7.83 10.42
CA HIS A 92 -8.22 8.35 9.11
C HIS A 92 -7.42 7.59 8.05
N TYR A 93 -8.12 6.87 7.19
CA TYR A 93 -7.56 5.99 6.17
C TYR A 93 -8.20 6.32 4.83
N ASP A 94 -7.43 6.93 3.94
CA ASP A 94 -7.89 7.33 2.62
C ASP A 94 -8.12 6.11 1.72
N CYS A 95 -9.05 6.26 0.78
CA CYS A 95 -9.22 5.31 -0.32
C CYS A 95 -8.38 5.75 -1.52
N MET A 96 -7.90 4.77 -2.29
CA MET A 96 -7.17 5.00 -3.52
C MET A 96 -7.64 4.04 -4.62
N PHE A 97 -7.46 4.45 -5.87
CA PHE A 97 -7.54 3.57 -7.02
C PHE A 97 -6.19 2.90 -7.26
N VAL A 98 -6.22 1.60 -7.54
CA VAL A 98 -5.04 0.80 -7.85
C VAL A 98 -5.21 0.20 -9.24
N SER A 99 -4.23 0.41 -10.13
CA SER A 99 -4.19 -0.26 -11.43
C SER A 99 -3.98 -1.77 -11.19
N THR A 100 -4.95 -2.59 -11.56
CA THR A 100 -4.88 -4.05 -11.48
C THR A 100 -4.84 -4.70 -12.86
N ASP A 101 -5.27 -3.99 -13.91
CA ASP A 101 -5.18 -4.43 -15.30
C ASP A 101 -4.74 -3.28 -16.22
N ASP A 102 -3.45 -3.29 -16.58
CA ASP A 102 -2.86 -2.27 -17.46
C ASP A 102 -3.32 -2.39 -18.94
N THR A 103 -4.09 -3.42 -19.29
CA THR A 103 -4.64 -3.58 -20.65
C THR A 103 -5.96 -2.83 -20.84
N GLN A 104 -6.59 -2.42 -19.74
CA GLN A 104 -7.90 -1.75 -19.74
C GLN A 104 -7.73 -0.24 -19.57
N GLU A 105 -8.59 0.54 -20.24
CA GLU A 105 -8.50 2.00 -20.17
C GLU A 105 -9.20 2.59 -18.93
N GLY A 106 -8.53 3.57 -18.32
CA GLY A 106 -9.09 4.38 -17.25
C GLY A 106 -9.51 3.55 -16.02
N MET A 107 -10.71 3.82 -15.50
CA MET A 107 -11.21 3.15 -14.29
C MET A 107 -11.59 1.69 -14.51
N LEU A 108 -11.63 1.19 -15.75
CA LEU A 108 -11.97 -0.21 -16.02
C LEU A 108 -10.85 -1.18 -15.64
N GLY A 109 -9.60 -0.69 -15.60
CA GLY A 109 -8.44 -1.44 -15.13
C GLY A 109 -8.06 -1.17 -13.68
N MET A 110 -8.95 -0.52 -12.92
CA MET A 110 -8.65 -0.07 -11.57
C MET A 110 -9.62 -0.64 -10.53
N GLU A 111 -9.07 -1.00 -9.39
CA GLU A 111 -9.82 -1.40 -8.20
C GLU A 111 -9.71 -0.35 -7.10
N VAL A 112 -10.69 -0.32 -6.19
CA VAL A 112 -10.70 0.60 -5.05
C VAL A 112 -10.17 -0.12 -3.81
N ALA A 113 -9.25 0.52 -3.11
CA ALA A 113 -8.72 0.00 -1.85
C ALA A 113 -8.61 1.11 -0.81
N GLN A 114 -8.84 0.77 0.46
CA GLN A 114 -8.54 1.64 1.59
C GLN A 114 -7.11 1.40 2.09
N VAL A 115 -6.34 2.46 2.28
CA VAL A 115 -4.96 2.35 2.76
C VAL A 115 -4.90 2.29 4.29
N TYR A 116 -4.29 1.23 4.82
CA TYR A 116 -4.10 1.06 6.27
C TYR A 116 -2.74 1.58 6.75
N CYS A 117 -1.68 1.38 5.97
CA CYS A 117 -0.37 1.93 6.30
C CYS A 117 0.55 1.99 5.07
N PHE A 118 1.52 2.90 5.13
CA PHE A 118 2.65 2.94 4.21
C PHE A 118 3.91 2.56 4.96
N PHE A 119 4.69 1.63 4.45
CA PHE A 119 5.94 1.26 5.08
C PHE A 119 7.03 0.94 4.06
N SER A 120 8.26 0.89 4.51
CA SER A 120 9.36 0.39 3.69
C SER A 120 10.37 -0.38 4.50
N PHE A 121 11.07 -1.29 3.82
CA PHE A 121 12.16 -2.06 4.39
C PHE A 121 13.24 -2.32 3.35
N ILE A 122 14.41 -2.71 3.83
CA ILE A 122 15.55 -3.09 2.99
C ILE A 122 15.69 -4.61 3.07
N HIS A 123 15.69 -5.27 1.92
CA HIS A 123 15.91 -6.71 1.80
C HIS A 123 17.40 -7.05 1.92
N SER A 124 17.74 -8.34 2.10
CA SER A 124 19.12 -8.77 2.40
C SER A 124 20.13 -8.46 1.29
N ASP A 125 19.67 -8.30 0.05
CA ASP A 125 20.45 -7.87 -1.11
C ASP A 125 20.66 -6.35 -1.20
N GLY A 126 20.11 -5.58 -0.27
CA GLY A 126 20.15 -4.12 -0.25
C GLY A 126 19.01 -3.44 -1.04
N GLN A 127 18.11 -4.19 -1.66
CA GLN A 127 16.96 -3.63 -2.38
C GLN A 127 15.96 -3.02 -1.39
N SER A 128 15.53 -1.80 -1.66
CA SER A 128 14.49 -1.12 -0.88
C SER A 128 13.11 -1.43 -1.45
N PHE A 129 12.21 -1.92 -0.60
CA PHE A 129 10.81 -2.18 -0.95
C PHE A 129 9.92 -1.13 -0.30
N PRO A 130 9.39 -0.17 -1.08
CA PRO A 130 8.26 0.64 -0.65
C PRO A 130 6.96 -0.18 -0.74
N CYS A 131 6.18 -0.20 0.33
CA CYS A 131 4.98 -1.02 0.43
C CYS A 131 3.81 -0.20 0.98
N THR A 132 2.62 -0.59 0.55
CA THR A 132 1.36 -0.07 1.07
C THR A 132 0.52 -1.27 1.48
N LEU A 133 0.03 -1.28 2.72
CA LEU A 133 -0.98 -2.26 3.13
C LEU A 133 -2.37 -1.69 2.86
N VAL A 134 -3.19 -2.47 2.18
CA VAL A 134 -4.51 -2.05 1.72
C VAL A 134 -5.58 -3.07 2.12
N HIS A 135 -6.81 -2.59 2.20
CA HIS A 135 -8.00 -3.41 2.23
C HIS A 135 -8.77 -3.19 0.94
N TRP A 136 -8.91 -4.25 0.15
CA TRP A 136 -9.66 -4.23 -1.10
C TRP A 136 -11.16 -4.18 -0.85
N PHE A 137 -11.87 -3.38 -1.65
CA PHE A 137 -13.32 -3.39 -1.68
C PHE A 137 -13.83 -4.23 -2.84
N ASP A 138 -14.89 -5.00 -2.61
CA ASP A 138 -15.59 -5.72 -3.67
C ASP A 138 -16.48 -4.75 -4.46
N CYS A 139 -16.37 -4.79 -5.79
CA CYS A 139 -17.30 -4.09 -6.67
C CYS A 139 -18.65 -4.81 -6.66
N ILE A 140 -19.67 -4.21 -6.07
CA ILE A 140 -21.05 -4.68 -6.21
C ILE A 140 -21.55 -4.21 -7.58
N VAL A 141 -21.35 -5.04 -8.61
CA VAL A 141 -22.03 -4.83 -9.90
C VAL A 141 -23.50 -5.17 -9.71
N ASN A 142 -24.33 -4.16 -9.45
CA ASN A 142 -25.77 -4.32 -9.63
C ASN A 142 -26.02 -4.35 -11.14
N GLU A 143 -26.33 -5.54 -11.66
CA GLU A 143 -27.01 -5.68 -12.95
C GLU A 143 -28.35 -4.94 -12.84
N CYS A 144 -28.41 -3.70 -13.31
CA CYS A 144 -29.68 -3.09 -13.68
C CYS A 144 -30.19 -3.83 -14.92
N SER A 145 -30.94 -4.91 -14.68
CA SER A 145 -31.77 -5.59 -15.67
C SER A 145 -32.90 -4.68 -16.14
#